data_AF-A0A9D6V853-F1
#
_entry.id   AF-A0A9D6V853-F1
#
_cell.length_a   1.000
_cell.length_b   1.000
_cell.length_c   1.000
_cell.angle_alpha   90.00
_cell.angle_beta   90.00
_cell.angle_gamma   90.00
#
_symmetry.space_group_name_H-M   'P 1'
#
loop_
_entity.id
_entity.type
_entity.pdbx_description
1 polymer ?
#
loop_
_entity_poly.entity_id
_entity_poly.type
_entity_poly.pdbx_seq_one_letter_code
_entity_poly.pdbx_strand_id
1 'polypeptide(L)' 'MDNFEYRITMHAADTFTRVTYFCSEQGDCSVHEIPKEEPDFLVDILNDYGLEGWELVQLVFGKDGVMACWKRRIPVSAP' A
#
# COMPACT_ATOMS: atom_id res chain seq x y z
N MET A 1 -8.26 -21.86 14.28
CA MET A 1 -8.47 -20.86 13.22
C MET A 1 -7.65 -19.66 13.57
N ASP A 2 -6.99 -19.08 12.58
CA ASP A 2 -6.22 -17.86 12.79
C ASP A 2 -7.16 -16.67 12.71
N ASN A 3 -7.12 -15.84 13.74
CA ASN A 3 -7.82 -14.56 13.72
C ASN A 3 -6.90 -13.55 13.03
N PHE A 4 -7.50 -12.61 12.30
CA PHE A 4 -6.77 -11.54 11.64
C PHE A 4 -7.34 -10.20 12.07
N GLU A 5 -6.46 -9.23 12.25
CA GLU A 5 -6.83 -7.82 12.25
C GLU A 5 -6.43 -7.19 10.92
N TYR A 6 -7.17 -6.15 10.53
CA TYR A 6 -6.98 -5.44 9.27
C TYR A 6 -6.73 -3.97 9.53
N ARG A 7 -5.88 -3.37 8.69
CA ARG A 7 -5.58 -1.95 8.73
C ARG A 7 -5.62 -1.39 7.32
N ILE A 8 -6.20 -0.20 7.16
CA ILE A 8 -6.21 0.54 5.90
C ILE A 8 -5.36 1.79 6.07
N THR A 9 -4.45 2.03 5.14
CA THR A 9 -3.60 3.23 5.14
C THR A 9 -3.77 3.96 3.82
N MET A 10 -3.70 5.28 3.87
CA MET A 10 -3.75 6.15 2.70
C MET A 10 -2.46 6.94 2.63
N HIS A 11 -1.80 6.89 1.49
CA HIS A 11 -0.56 7.61 1.20
C HIS A 11 -0.88 8.62 0.12
N ALA A 12 -0.74 9.90 0.44
CA ALA A 12 -1.12 10.98 -0.47
C ALA A 12 -0.22 10.99 -1.70
N ALA A 13 -0.75 11.44 -2.84
CA ALA A 13 -0.02 11.49 -4.09
C ALA A 13 1.25 12.36 -4.02
N ASP A 14 1.25 13.41 -3.19
CA ASP A 14 2.40 14.31 -2.99
C ASP A 14 3.56 13.68 -2.20
N THR A 15 3.30 12.63 -1.41
CA THR A 15 4.34 11.82 -0.75
C THR A 15 5.22 11.06 -1.75
N PHE A 16 4.71 10.85 -2.97
CA PHE A 16 5.49 10.31 -4.08
C PHE A 16 6.06 11.50 -4.86
N THR A 17 7.37 11.75 -4.71
CA THR A 17 8.10 12.94 -5.19
C THR A 17 7.88 13.29 -6.68
N ARG A 18 7.27 12.40 -7.47
CA ARG A 18 7.04 12.59 -8.90
C ARG A 18 5.73 12.06 -9.50
N VAL A 19 4.66 11.83 -8.73
CA VAL A 19 3.37 11.56 -9.39
C VAL A 19 2.16 12.06 -8.62
N THR A 20 1.64 13.19 -9.09
CA THR A 20 0.21 13.23 -9.42
C THR A 20 -0.06 12.13 -10.46
N TYR A 21 -0.36 10.91 -9.99
CA TYR A 21 -0.70 9.73 -10.79
C TYR A 21 -2.02 9.98 -11.56
N PHE A 22 -1.95 10.72 -12.66
CA PHE A 22 -3.02 10.79 -13.66
C PHE A 22 -2.69 9.83 -14.79
N CYS A 23 -2.84 8.54 -14.49
CA CYS A 23 -2.87 7.50 -15.50
C CYS A 23 -4.25 7.53 -16.18
N SER A 24 -4.36 8.36 -17.21
CA SER A 24 -5.62 8.69 -17.91
C SER A 24 -6.69 9.38 -17.02
N GLU A 25 -7.74 9.93 -17.64
CA GLU A 25 -8.91 10.45 -16.92
C GLU A 25 -9.63 9.35 -16.09
N GLN A 26 -9.30 8.08 -16.31
CA GLN A 26 -9.96 6.91 -15.71
C GLN A 26 -9.16 6.28 -14.55
N GLY A 27 -7.87 6.58 -14.39
CA GLY A 27 -7.06 6.17 -13.23
C GLY A 27 -6.28 4.85 -13.36
N ASP A 28 -6.18 4.27 -14.56
CA ASP A 28 -5.54 2.96 -14.80
C ASP A 28 -4.08 3.12 -15.29
N CYS A 29 -3.08 2.64 -14.53
CA CYS A 29 -1.64 2.71 -14.91
C CYS A 29 -1.10 1.42 -15.53
N SER A 30 -0.24 1.54 -16.56
CA SER A 30 0.60 0.44 -17.04
C SER A 30 1.91 0.35 -16.26
N VAL A 31 2.35 -0.87 -15.91
CA VAL A 31 3.60 -1.13 -15.15
C VAL A 31 4.86 -0.52 -15.79
N HIS A 32 4.82 -0.23 -17.09
CA HIS A 32 5.94 0.37 -17.83
C HIS A 32 6.05 1.89 -17.68
N GLU A 33 5.08 2.55 -17.04
CA GLU A 33 5.02 4.01 -16.88
C GLU A 33 5.45 4.48 -15.49
N ILE A 34 5.85 3.57 -14.61
CA ILE A 34 6.30 3.84 -13.24
C ILE A 34 7.79 4.25 -13.26
N PRO A 35 8.14 5.48 -12.85
CA PRO A 35 9.53 5.91 -12.68
C PRO A 35 10.30 4.96 -11.75
N LYS A 36 11.57 4.69 -12.08
CA LYS A 36 12.40 3.68 -11.38
C LYS A 36 12.69 4.03 -9.92
N GLU A 37 12.53 5.29 -9.52
CA GLU A 37 12.78 5.75 -8.15
C GLU A 37 11.58 5.57 -7.20
N GLU A 38 10.41 5.13 -7.69
CA GLU A 38 9.18 4.96 -6.91
C GLU A 38 8.95 3.61 -6.23
N PRO A 39 9.44 2.48 -6.80
CA PRO A 39 9.44 1.21 -6.08
C PRO A 39 10.14 1.31 -4.73
N ASP A 40 11.16 2.17 -4.59
CA ASP A 40 11.92 2.31 -3.34
C ASP A 40 11.06 2.85 -2.19
N PHE A 41 10.22 3.86 -2.42
CA PHE A 41 9.31 4.38 -1.39
C PHE A 41 8.23 3.37 -1.02
N LEU A 42 7.70 2.64 -1.99
CA LEU A 42 6.76 1.55 -1.71
C LEU A 42 7.44 0.42 -0.93
N VAL A 43 8.69 0.10 -1.25
CA VAL A 43 9.51 -0.87 -0.52
C VAL A 43 9.72 -0.41 0.93
N ASP A 44 9.98 0.87 1.18
CA ASP A 44 10.10 1.41 2.53
C ASP A 44 8.80 1.22 3.32
N ILE A 45 7.64 1.58 2.74
CA ILE A 45 6.32 1.34 3.37
C ILE A 45 6.13 -0.17 3.64
N LEU A 46 6.42 -1.03 2.68
CA LEU A 46 6.24 -2.48 2.83
C LEU A 46 7.13 -3.04 3.94
N ASN A 47 8.36 -2.55 4.04
CA ASN A 47 9.31 -2.97 5.07
C ASN A 47 8.88 -2.49 6.46
N ASP A 48 8.46 -1.23 6.60
CA ASP A 48 8.02 -0.67 7.88
C ASP A 48 6.82 -1.45 8.44
N TYR A 49 5.81 -1.70 7.62
CA TYR A 49 4.63 -2.47 8.01
C TYR A 49 4.96 -3.96 8.21
N GLY A 50 5.85 -4.51 7.38
CA GLY A 50 6.34 -5.88 7.51
C GLY A 50 7.07 -6.13 8.83
N LEU A 51 7.85 -5.16 9.33
CA LEU A 51 8.52 -5.23 10.64
C LEU A 51 7.52 -5.29 11.81
N GLU A 52 6.34 -4.69 11.64
CA GLU A 52 5.23 -4.76 12.60
C GLU A 52 4.38 -6.04 12.45
N GLY A 53 4.72 -6.92 11.50
CA GLY A 53 4.01 -8.17 11.21
C GLY A 53 2.79 -8.01 10.31
N TRP A 54 2.63 -6.86 9.64
CA TRP A 54 1.57 -6.67 8.66
C TRP A 54 1.98 -7.26 7.31
N GLU A 55 1.02 -7.92 6.68
CA GLU A 55 1.09 -8.42 5.32
C GLU A 55 0.23 -7.53 4.42
N LEU A 56 0.78 -7.11 3.28
CA LEU A 56 0.01 -6.42 2.25
C LEU A 56 -1.01 -7.39 1.62
N VAL A 57 -2.28 -6.97 1.59
CA VAL A 57 -3.38 -7.70 0.94
C VAL A 57 -3.65 -7.13 -0.44
N GLN A 58 -3.72 -5.80 -0.56
CA GLN A 58 -4.07 -5.11 -1.79
C GLN A 58 -3.56 -3.67 -1.78
N LEU A 59 -3.15 -3.18 -2.95
CA LEU A 59 -2.98 -1.76 -3.24
C LEU A 59 -4.08 -1.31 -4.20
N VAL A 60 -4.65 -0.14 -3.93
CA VAL A 60 -5.58 0.55 -4.82
C VAL A 60 -4.99 1.91 -5.12
N PHE A 61 -4.84 2.21 -6.40
CA PHE A 61 -4.34 3.48 -6.88
C PHE A 61 -5.53 4.36 -7.27
N GLY A 62 -5.45 5.65 -6.96
CA GLY A 62 -6.44 6.64 -7.36
C GLY A 62 -5.82 8.02 -7.49
N LYS A 63 -6.60 8.97 -8.01
CA LYS A 63 -6.15 10.35 -8.28
C LYS A 63 -5.55 11.07 -7.06
N ASP A 64 -6.02 10.71 -5.86
CA ASP A 64 -5.64 11.38 -4.61
C ASP A 64 -4.50 10.66 -3.87
N GLY A 65 -4.04 9.51 -4.39
CA GLY A 65 -2.94 8.73 -3.83
C GLY A 65 -3.18 7.22 -3.85
N VAL A 66 -2.53 6.53 -2.91
CA VAL A 66 -2.54 5.06 -2.81
C VAL A 66 -3.21 4.63 -1.51
N MET A 67 -4.17 3.71 -1.60
CA MET A 67 -4.74 3.02 -0.44
C MET A 67 -4.15 1.62 -0.34
N ALA A 68 -3.58 1.29 0.82
CA ALA A 68 -3.05 -0.03 1.10
C ALA A 68 -3.91 -0.75 2.15
N CYS A 69 -4.29 -1.97 1.84
CA CYS A 69 -5.03 -2.88 2.71
C CYS A 69 -4.05 -3.87 3.32
N TRP A 70 -3.99 -3.92 4.64
CA TRP A 70 -3.07 -4.77 5.40
C TRP A 70 -3.84 -5.77 6.24
N LYS A 71 -3.22 -6.92 6.50
CA LYS A 71 -3.68 -7.88 7.49
C LYS A 71 -2.54 -8.28 8.41
N ARG A 72 -2.83 -8.60 9.67
CA ARG A 72 -1.87 -9.21 10.59
C ARG A 72 -2.58 -10.32 11.35
N ARG A 73 -1.88 -11.43 11.59
CA ARG A 73 -2.39 -12.52 12.42
C ARG A 73 -2.42 -12.08 13.88
N ILE A 74 -3.57 -12.22 14.53
CA ILE A 74 -3.70 -12.02 15.98
C ILE A 74 -3.77 -13.37 16.70
N PRO A 75 -3.12 -13.51 17.86
CA PRO A 75 -3.27 -14.71 18.67
C PRO A 75 -4.75 -14.91 19.01
N VAL A 76 -5.22 -16.15 18.93
CA VAL A 76 -6.48 -16.51 19.60
C VAL A 76 -6.21 -16.32 21.08
N SER A 77 -6.81 -15.30 21.70
CA SER A 77 -6.80 -15.15 23.16
C SER A 77 -7.38 -16.43 23.74
N ALA A 78 -6.56 -17.21 24.43
CA ALA A 78 -7.04 -18.37 25.17
C ALA A 78 -8.06 -17.90 26.22
N PRO A 79 -9.19 -18.60 26.37
CA PRO A 79 -10.18 -18.28 27.41
C PRO A 79 -9.61 -18.41 28.82
#